data_AF-A0A951NJU6-F1
#
_entry.id   AF-A0A951NJU6-F1
#
_cell.length_a   1.000
_cell.length_b   1.000
_cell.length_c   1.000
_cell.angle_alpha   90.00
_cell.angle_beta   90.00
_cell.angle_gamma   90.00
#
_symmetry.space_group_name_H-M   'P 1'
#
loop_
_entity.id
_entity.type
_entity.pdbx_description
1 polymer ?
#
loop_
_entity_poly.entity_id
_entity_poly.type
_entity_poly.pdbx_seq_one_letter_code
_entity_poly.pdbx_strand_id
1 'polypeptide(L)'
;MSYFAAAVARHEGGWTGVELDLSEVEDIEQLADALRDLTGDNEGPALLLLEEDDEHLAIVRVDGGAGSLDEPRVFLSDRRAVQASEV
;
A
#
# COMPACT_ATOMS: atom_id res chain seq x y z
N MET A 1 -17.51 -8.97 -1.72
CA MET A 1 -16.15 -8.62 -1.31
C MET A 1 -16.11 -7.11 -1.26
N SER A 2 -16.25 -6.59 -0.05
CA SER A 2 -16.02 -5.18 0.25
C SER A 2 -14.56 -5.03 0.63
N TYR A 3 -13.96 -3.94 0.19
CA TYR A 3 -12.60 -3.60 0.59
C TYR A 3 -12.55 -2.10 0.91
N PHE A 4 -11.56 -1.73 1.71
CA PHE A 4 -11.13 -0.35 1.88
C PHE A 4 -9.67 -0.24 1.46
N ALA A 5 -9.35 0.71 0.60
CA ALA A 5 -7.98 0.93 0.15
C ALA A 5 -7.59 2.41 0.31
N ALA A 6 -6.53 2.67 1.07
CA ALA A 6 -5.97 4.01 1.21
C ALA A 6 -4.49 3.99 0.90
N ALA A 7 -4.05 4.91 0.05
CA ALA A 7 -2.63 5.17 -0.13
C ALA A 7 -2.16 6.32 0.76
N VAL A 8 -0.94 6.19 1.26
CA VAL A 8 -0.21 7.29 1.90
C VAL A 8 1.17 7.43 1.28
N ALA A 9 1.51 8.65 0.87
CA ALA A 9 2.78 8.98 0.24
C ALA A 9 3.58 9.93 1.14
N ARG A 10 4.89 9.70 1.21
CA ARG A 10 5.82 10.55 1.95
C ARG A 10 6.36 11.65 1.05
N HIS A 11 6.19 12.89 1.49
CA HIS A 11 6.79 14.09 0.90
C HIS A 11 7.74 14.77 1.89
N GLU A 12 8.44 15.82 1.44
CA GLU A 12 9.34 16.62 2.27
C GLU A 12 8.65 17.17 3.54
N GLY A 13 7.39 17.60 3.42
CA GLY A 13 6.61 18.21 4.50
C GLY A 13 5.85 17.25 5.40
N GLY A 14 5.84 15.94 5.10
CA GLY A 14 5.06 14.97 5.86
C GLY A 14 4.39 13.92 4.97
N TRP A 15 3.28 13.35 5.47
CA TRP A 15 2.51 12.33 4.76
C TRP A 15 1.22 12.92 4.21
N THR A 16 0.88 12.55 2.99
CA THR A 16 -0.43 12.81 2.37
C THR A 16 -1.15 11.49 2.15
N GLY A 17 -2.47 11.44 2.36
CA GLY A 17 -3.29 10.25 2.17
C GLY A 17 -4.43 10.47 1.18
N VAL A 18 -4.76 9.42 0.42
CA VAL A 18 -5.88 9.39 -0.52
C VAL A 18 -6.52 8.01 -0.52
N GLU A 19 -7.84 7.95 -0.70
CA GLU A 19 -8.53 6.68 -0.96
C GLU A 19 -8.27 6.23 -2.39
N LEU A 20 -8.00 4.95 -2.59
CA LEU A 20 -7.73 4.36 -3.91
C LEU A 20 -8.89 3.45 -4.32
N ASP A 21 -9.36 3.63 -5.55
CA ASP A 21 -10.23 2.67 -6.21
C ASP A 21 -9.35 1.62 -6.90
N LEU A 22 -9.44 0.37 -6.45
CA LEU A 22 -8.68 -0.74 -7.01
C LEU A 22 -9.39 -1.41 -8.20
N SER A 23 -10.58 -0.95 -8.59
CA SER A 23 -11.31 -1.53 -9.73
C SER A 23 -10.61 -1.30 -11.08
N GLU A 24 -9.73 -0.29 -11.16
CA GLU A 24 -8.91 0.01 -12.35
C GLU A 24 -7.50 -0.59 -12.28
N VAL A 25 -7.18 -1.35 -11.22
CA VAL A 25 -5.87 -1.96 -10.99
C VAL A 25 -5.95 -3.46 -11.27
N GLU A 26 -5.23 -3.94 -12.28
CA GLU A 26 -5.30 -5.34 -12.73
C GLU A 26 -4.23 -6.24 -12.07
N ASP A 27 -3.08 -5.67 -11.72
CA ASP A 27 -1.93 -6.41 -11.18
C ASP A 27 -1.09 -5.60 -10.17
N ILE A 28 -0.08 -6.24 -9.59
CA ILE A 28 0.76 -5.65 -8.53
C ILE A 28 1.66 -4.55 -9.10
N GLU A 29 2.04 -4.65 -10.36
CA GLU A 29 2.84 -3.67 -11.07
C GLU A 29 2.05 -2.37 -11.29
N GLN A 30 0.81 -2.46 -11.77
CA GLN A 30 -0.11 -1.32 -11.90
C GLN A 30 -0.39 -0.66 -10.55
N LEU A 31 -0.55 -1.46 -9.49
CA LEU A 31 -0.66 -0.92 -8.14
C LEU A 31 0.61 -0.15 -7.73
N ALA A 32 1.77 -0.74 -7.98
CA ALA A 32 3.05 -0.14 -7.61
C ALA A 32 3.26 1.20 -8.35
N ASP A 33 2.91 1.26 -9.62
CA ASP A 33 2.98 2.47 -10.43
C ASP A 33 2.01 3.55 -9.92
N ALA A 34 0.75 3.18 -9.65
CA ALA A 34 -0.22 4.10 -9.05
C ALA A 34 0.26 4.69 -7.71
N LEU A 35 0.91 3.88 -6.87
CA LEU A 35 1.49 4.35 -5.61
C LEU A 35 2.70 5.26 -5.83
N ARG A 36 3.56 4.98 -6.82
CA ARG A 36 4.71 5.83 -7.15
C ARG A 36 4.29 7.17 -7.70
N ASP A 37 3.24 7.22 -8.51
CA ASP A 37 2.69 8.46 -9.03
C ASP A 37 2.28 9.44 -7.92
N LEU A 38 1.82 8.91 -6.77
CA LEU A 38 1.50 9.73 -5.59
C LEU A 38 2.73 10.37 -4.96
N THR A 39 3.93 9.81 -5.16
CA THR A 39 5.18 10.40 -4.66
C THR A 39 5.69 11.54 -5.54
N GLY A 40 5.33 11.57 -6.82
CA GLY A 40 5.85 12.54 -7.80
C GLY A 40 7.38 12.51 -7.85
N ASP A 41 8.02 13.68 -7.78
CA ASP A 41 9.49 13.80 -7.76
C ASP A 41 10.12 13.52 -6.38
N ASN A 42 9.33 13.11 -5.38
CA ASN A 42 9.85 12.83 -4.04
C ASN A 42 10.49 11.44 -3.97
N GLU A 43 11.61 11.32 -3.26
CA GLU A 43 12.30 10.04 -3.00
C GLU A 43 11.67 9.23 -1.84
N GLY A 44 10.57 9.73 -1.25
CA GLY A 44 9.89 9.11 -0.12
C GLY A 44 9.09 7.86 -0.53
N PRO A 45 8.82 6.92 0.40
CA PRO A 45 8.00 5.76 0.10
C PRO A 45 6.52 6.12 -0.06
N ALA A 46 5.79 5.27 -0.78
CA ALA A 46 4.33 5.21 -0.73
C ALA A 46 3.86 3.84 -0.22
N LEU A 47 2.73 3.85 0.48
CA LEU A 47 2.12 2.69 1.10
C LEU A 47 0.67 2.57 0.64
N LEU A 48 0.21 1.37 0.30
CA LEU A 48 -1.20 1.00 0.32
C LEU A 48 -1.53 0.39 1.69
N LEU A 49 -2.64 0.79 2.28
CA LEU A 49 -3.34 0.11 3.36
C LEU A 49 -4.62 -0.47 2.77
N LEU A 50 -4.69 -1.80 2.70
CA LEU A 50 -5.82 -2.53 2.15
C LEU A 50 -6.47 -3.37 3.25
N GLU A 51 -7.77 -3.20 3.42
CA GLU A 51 -8.62 -4.03 4.25
C GLU A 51 -9.60 -4.77 3.35
N GLU A 52 -9.86 -6.05 3.60
CA GLU A 52 -10.80 -6.87 2.83
C GLU A 52 -11.72 -7.70 3.75
N ASP A 53 -13.03 -7.55 3.52
CA ASP A 53 -14.13 -8.25 4.18
C ASP A 53 -14.14 -8.16 5.73
N ASP A 54 -13.69 -7.03 6.31
CA ASP A 54 -13.44 -6.83 7.75
C ASP A 54 -12.51 -7.90 8.34
N GLU A 55 -11.80 -8.57 7.45
CA GLU A 55 -11.12 -9.80 7.71
C GLU A 55 -9.62 -9.54 7.55
N HIS A 56 -9.17 -9.28 6.34
CA HIS A 56 -7.75 -9.30 5.98
C HIS A 56 -7.19 -7.89 5.90
N LEU A 57 -5.97 -7.69 6.40
CA LEU A 57 -5.21 -6.47 6.20
C LEU A 57 -3.97 -6.76 5.35
N ALA A 58 -3.75 -5.98 4.30
CA ALA A 58 -2.51 -5.97 3.55
C ALA A 58 -1.89 -4.57 3.54
N ILE A 59 -0.55 -4.53 3.53
CA ILE A 59 0.23 -3.33 3.31
C ILE A 59 1.14 -3.57 2.11
N VAL A 60 1.08 -2.69 1.12
CA VAL A 60 2.03 -2.70 -0.01
C VAL A 60 2.92 -1.47 0.13
N ARG A 61 4.23 -1.64 0.05
CA ARG A 61 5.20 -0.54 0.09
C ARG A 61 6.00 -0.48 -1.20
N VAL A 62 5.99 0.69 -1.83
CA VAL A 62 6.94 1.06 -2.88
C VAL A 62 7.89 2.14 -2.33
N ASP A 63 9.15 2.09 -2.75
CA ASP A 63 10.08 3.21 -2.53
C ASP A 63 9.94 4.19 -3.70
N GLY A 64 10.00 5.50 -3.43
CA GLY A 64 10.02 6.54 -4.46
C GLY A 64 11.43 6.83 -5.00
N GLY A 65 11.52 7.60 -6.08
CA GLY A 65 12.78 8.08 -6.66
C GLY A 65 13.42 7.17 -7.72
N ALA A 66 14.25 7.78 -8.58
CA ALA A 66 14.99 7.08 -9.63
C ALA A 66 16.05 6.14 -9.02
N GLY A 67 15.94 4.83 -9.31
CA GLY A 67 16.83 3.80 -8.74
C GLY A 67 16.32 3.11 -7.47
N SER A 68 15.07 3.40 -7.09
CA SER A 68 14.27 2.61 -6.13
C SER A 68 14.19 1.13 -6.54
N LEU A 69 13.98 0.23 -5.58
CA LEU A 69 13.67 -1.16 -5.90
C LEU A 69 12.36 -1.18 -6.71
N ASP A 70 12.42 -1.66 -7.95
CA ASP A 70 11.25 -1.79 -8.83
C ASP A 70 10.19 -2.74 -8.22
N GLU A 71 10.60 -3.63 -7.31
CA GLU A 71 9.71 -4.63 -6.74
C GLU A 71 8.92 -4.09 -5.52
N PRO A 72 7.57 -4.11 -5.54
CA PRO A 72 6.76 -3.78 -4.39
C PRO A 72 6.95 -4.80 -3.25
N ARG A 73 6.96 -4.32 -2.01
CA ARG A 73 6.98 -5.20 -0.82
C ARG A 73 5.58 -5.35 -0.27
N VAL A 74 5.11 -6.59 -0.16
CA VAL A 74 3.76 -6.93 0.31
C VAL A 74 3.83 -7.56 1.71
N PHE A 75 2.99 -7.06 2.60
CA PHE A 75 2.79 -7.59 3.96
C PHE A 75 1.32 -7.96 4.09
N LEU A 76 1.01 -9.19 4.50
CA LEU A 76 -0.35 -9.67 4.67
C LEU A 76 -0.56 -10.11 6.12
N SER A 77 -1.70 -9.75 6.70
CA SER A 77 -2.12 -10.20 8.02
C SER A 77 -2.31 -11.71 8.03
N ASP A 78 -1.71 -12.39 9.00
CA ASP A 78 -1.97 -13.80 9.24
C ASP A 78 -3.07 -13.97 10.29
N ARG A 79 -4.28 -14.36 9.86
CA ARG A 79 -5.39 -14.61 10.80
C ARG A 79 -5.07 -15.68 11.84
N ARG A 80 -4.27 -16.68 11.48
CA ARG A 80 -3.94 -17.77 12.40
C ARG A 80 -3.05 -17.26 13.53
N ALA A 81 -2.18 -16.29 13.23
CA ALA A 81 -1.40 -15.60 14.25
C ALA A 81 -2.30 -14.81 15.21
N VAL A 82 -3.40 -14.21 14.75
CA VAL A 82 -4.37 -13.51 15.62
C VAL A 82 -5.03 -14.46 16.62
N GLN A 83 -5.44 -15.66 16.20
CA GLN A 83 -6.06 -16.65 17.11
C GLN A 83 -5.09 -17.18 18.18
N ALA A 84 -3.78 -17.15 17.92
CA ALA A 84 -2.75 -17.56 18.86
C ALA A 84 -2.21 -16.41 19.73
N SER A 85 -2.58 -15.16 19.41
CA SER A 85 -2.15 -13.98 20.16
C SER A 85 -3.15 -13.75 21.29
N GLU A 86 -2.81 -14.15 22.51
CA GLU A 86 -3.53 -13.70 23.70
C GLU A 86 -3.34 -12.17 23.80
N VAL A 87 -4.43 -11.43 23.66
CA VAL A 87 -4.53 -9.99 23.97
C VAL A 87 -5.04 -9.79 25.38
#